data_AF-A0AAU0V5C7-F1
#
_entry.id   AF-A0AAU0V5C7-F1
#
_cell.length_a   1.000
_cell.length_b   1.000
_cell.length_c   1.000
_cell.angle_alpha   90.00
_cell.angle_beta   90.00
_cell.angle_gamma   90.00
#
_symmetry.space_group_name_H-M   'P 1'
#
loop_
_entity.id
_entity.type
_entity.pdbx_description
1 polymer ?
#
loop_
_entity_poly.entity_id
_entity_poly.type
_entity_poly.pdbx_seq_one_letter_code
_entity_poly.pdbx_strand_id
1 'polypeptide(L)'
;MTTPRPTLTLSSTVLDAPDPAELADFYRRLLGWEPVQKEPGWVKLLPPGGGSGLGFQTAEPYVPPVWPASPGDQLMMLHLDFEVTDLESGVAHAVAEGATPAEFQPQPDVRVMFDPVGHPFCLFVSDKVPGEPPAISPEWVAEQTREIAGQDRVTAQDAVASPDPRGPARQAEPDTSA
;
A
#
# COMPACT_ATOMS: atom_id res chain seq x y z
N MET A 1 47.97 14.48 -3.46
CA MET A 1 46.97 14.83 -2.43
C MET A 1 45.70 14.08 -2.77
N THR A 2 45.21 13.20 -1.91
CA THR A 2 43.97 12.45 -2.16
C THR A 2 42.80 13.34 -1.73
N THR A 3 41.91 13.66 -2.66
CA THR A 3 40.69 14.40 -2.33
C THR A 3 39.85 13.58 -1.34
N PRO A 4 39.39 14.16 -0.21
CA PRO A 4 38.53 13.45 0.72
C PRO A 4 37.25 13.00 0.02
N ARG A 5 36.84 11.76 0.23
CA ARG A 5 35.57 11.24 -0.30
C ARG A 5 34.40 11.93 0.43
N PRO A 6 33.41 12.48 -0.28
CA PRO A 6 32.23 13.05 0.36
C PRO A 6 31.32 11.96 0.95
N THR A 7 30.51 12.34 1.94
CA THR A 7 29.42 11.50 2.45
C THR A 7 28.22 11.59 1.51
N LEU A 8 27.69 10.44 1.10
CA LEU A 8 26.48 10.32 0.29
C LEU A 8 25.48 9.43 1.04
N THR A 9 24.23 9.86 1.15
CA THR A 9 23.15 9.10 1.83
C THR A 9 22.01 8.92 0.84
N LEU A 10 21.55 7.67 0.66
CA LEU A 10 20.34 7.41 -0.10
C LEU A 10 19.15 7.90 0.72
N SER A 11 18.38 8.84 0.18
CA SER A 11 17.25 9.41 0.91
C SER A 11 15.93 8.70 0.63
N SER A 12 15.65 8.40 -0.63
CA SER A 12 14.41 7.74 -1.05
C SER A 12 14.52 7.24 -2.48
N THR A 13 13.79 6.16 -2.78
CA THR A 13 13.42 5.80 -4.16
C THR A 13 12.25 6.68 -4.57
N VAL A 14 12.24 7.20 -5.80
CA VAL A 14 11.18 8.10 -6.29
C VAL A 14 10.38 7.40 -7.38
N LEU A 15 9.05 7.40 -7.26
CA LEU A 15 8.13 6.89 -8.26
C LEU A 15 7.46 8.05 -9.02
N ASP A 16 7.39 7.92 -10.33
CA ASP A 16 6.65 8.83 -11.20
C ASP A 16 5.15 8.49 -11.14
N ALA A 17 4.27 9.48 -11.05
CA ALA A 17 2.83 9.24 -11.03
C ALA A 17 2.06 10.36 -11.73
N PRO A 18 0.85 10.10 -12.24
CA PRO A 18 -0.06 11.18 -12.67
C PRO A 18 -0.45 12.09 -11.50
N ASP A 19 -0.78 11.49 -10.34
CA ASP A 19 -1.03 12.19 -9.08
C ASP A 19 -0.15 11.60 -7.95
N PRO A 20 0.89 12.33 -7.50
CA PRO A 20 1.77 11.85 -6.44
C PRO A 20 1.12 11.85 -5.06
N ALA A 21 0.08 12.65 -4.83
CA ALA A 21 -0.63 12.66 -3.55
C ALA A 21 -1.50 11.42 -3.40
N GLU A 22 -2.24 11.04 -4.44
CA GLU A 22 -3.03 9.79 -4.44
C GLU A 22 -2.14 8.56 -4.27
N LEU A 23 -1.01 8.52 -4.99
CA LEU A 23 -0.07 7.41 -4.88
C LEU A 23 0.59 7.35 -3.50
N ALA A 24 1.02 8.48 -2.96
CA ALA A 24 1.57 8.54 -1.61
C ALA A 24 0.54 8.12 -0.55
N ASP A 25 -0.73 8.51 -0.70
CA ASP A 25 -1.77 8.11 0.22
C ASP A 25 -2.03 6.59 0.18
N PHE A 26 -1.86 5.93 -0.96
CA PHE A 26 -1.86 4.46 -1.05
C PHE A 26 -0.70 3.86 -0.26
N TYR A 27 0.55 4.25 -0.51
CA TYR A 27 1.70 3.69 0.19
C TYR A 27 1.72 4.01 1.70
N ARG A 28 1.16 5.17 2.10
CA ARG A 28 0.95 5.50 3.52
C ARG A 28 0.06 4.47 4.21
N ARG A 29 -1.06 4.09 3.60
CA ARG A 29 -1.97 3.08 4.18
C ARG A 29 -1.40 1.67 4.09
N LEU A 30 -0.74 1.34 2.97
CA LEU A 30 -0.10 0.05 2.77
C LEU A 30 0.99 -0.21 3.83
N LEU A 31 1.87 0.76 4.06
CA LEU A 31 3.10 0.59 4.86
C LEU A 31 3.01 1.18 6.27
N GLY A 32 2.01 2.03 6.54
CA GLY A 32 1.93 2.82 7.78
C GLY A 32 3.00 3.92 7.86
N TRP A 33 3.59 4.33 6.73
CA TRP A 33 4.63 5.36 6.68
C TRP A 33 4.02 6.75 6.53
N GLU A 34 4.44 7.70 7.36
CA GLU A 34 3.86 9.05 7.36
C GLU A 34 4.61 10.01 6.42
N PRO A 35 3.91 11.01 5.84
CA PRO A 35 4.53 12.01 5.00
C PRO A 35 5.38 12.97 5.83
N VAL A 36 6.61 13.20 5.36
CA VAL A 36 7.55 14.17 5.94
C VAL A 36 7.75 15.39 5.06
N GLN A 37 7.27 15.33 3.82
CA GLN A 37 7.22 16.45 2.88
C GLN A 37 6.00 16.29 1.99
N LYS A 38 5.27 17.38 1.78
CA LYS A 38 4.10 17.44 0.89
C LYS A 38 4.04 18.82 0.24
N GLU A 39 4.17 18.83 -1.07
CA GLU A 39 4.18 20.03 -1.91
C GLU A 39 3.36 19.74 -3.20
N PRO A 40 2.92 20.76 -3.94
CA PRO A 40 2.30 20.54 -5.24
C PRO A 40 3.23 19.72 -6.15
N GLY A 41 2.76 18.56 -6.59
CA GLY A 41 3.51 17.65 -7.47
C GLY A 41 4.59 16.81 -6.79
N TRP A 42 4.68 16.81 -5.45
CA TRP A 42 5.68 16.02 -4.72
C TRP A 42 5.21 15.60 -3.32
N VAL A 43 5.40 14.32 -2.99
CA VAL A 43 5.20 13.80 -1.63
C VAL A 43 6.33 12.85 -1.27
N LYS A 44 6.74 12.84 0.01
CA LYS A 44 7.74 11.91 0.52
C LYS A 44 7.30 11.28 1.84
N LEU A 45 7.36 9.96 1.90
CA LEU A 45 7.09 9.14 3.09
C LEU A 45 8.42 8.60 3.65
N LEU A 46 8.51 8.43 4.97
CA LEU A 46 9.65 7.77 5.61
C LEU A 46 9.19 6.62 6.52
N PRO A 47 9.98 5.53 6.60
CA PRO A 47 9.70 4.44 7.53
C PRO A 47 9.81 4.91 8.99
N PRO A 48 8.97 4.36 9.89
CA PRO A 48 9.18 4.53 11.33
C PRO A 48 10.54 3.92 11.72
N GLY A 49 11.36 4.69 12.42
CA GLY A 49 12.72 4.28 12.80
C GLY A 49 13.84 4.76 11.85
N GLY A 50 13.47 5.43 10.75
CA GLY A 50 14.43 6.03 9.81
C GLY A 50 14.95 5.03 8.77
N GLY A 51 15.71 5.56 7.81
CA GLY A 51 16.15 4.83 6.61
C GLY A 51 15.72 5.53 5.32
N SER A 52 15.87 4.84 4.19
CA SER A 52 15.45 5.34 2.89
C SER A 52 13.92 5.25 2.76
N GLY A 53 13.29 6.33 2.34
CA GLY A 53 11.85 6.38 2.12
C GLY A 53 11.39 6.13 0.69
N LEU A 54 10.12 6.48 0.44
CA LEU A 54 9.54 6.59 -0.89
C LEU A 54 9.19 8.05 -1.17
N GLY A 55 9.59 8.54 -2.34
CA GLY A 55 9.16 9.79 -2.93
C GLY A 55 8.21 9.54 -4.08
N PHE A 56 7.32 10.47 -4.34
CA PHE A 56 6.33 10.41 -5.40
C PHE A 56 6.33 11.76 -6.09
N GLN A 57 6.44 11.76 -7.42
CA GLN A 57 6.49 12.98 -8.21
C GLN A 57 5.49 12.95 -9.36
N THR A 58 4.93 14.12 -9.70
CA THR A 58 4.11 14.25 -10.90
C THR A 58 4.97 14.04 -12.15
N ALA A 59 4.50 13.19 -13.06
CA ALA A 59 5.06 13.05 -14.39
C ALA A 59 3.92 12.97 -15.42
N GLU A 60 3.72 14.04 -16.19
CA GLU A 60 2.68 14.08 -17.24
C GLU A 60 2.78 12.95 -18.29
N PRO A 61 3.97 12.51 -18.76
CA PRO A 61 4.06 11.44 -19.74
C PRO A 61 4.12 10.04 -19.10
N TYR A 62 3.62 9.88 -17.86
CA TYR A 62 3.69 8.60 -17.16
C TYR A 62 2.95 7.50 -17.92
N VAL A 63 3.64 6.38 -18.12
CA VAL A 63 3.10 5.14 -18.68
C VAL A 63 3.44 4.01 -17.72
N PRO A 64 2.45 3.25 -17.23
CA PRO A 64 2.70 2.16 -16.29
C PRO A 64 3.54 1.05 -16.94
N PRO A 65 4.48 0.44 -16.19
CA PRO A 65 5.18 -0.75 -16.64
C PRO A 65 4.24 -1.92 -16.93
N VAL A 66 4.61 -2.74 -17.91
CA VAL A 66 3.91 -4.00 -18.22
C VAL A 66 4.61 -5.16 -17.50
N TRP A 67 3.84 -6.09 -16.96
CA TRP A 67 4.37 -7.30 -16.35
C TRP A 67 3.58 -8.55 -16.80
N PRO A 68 4.26 -9.60 -17.31
CA PRO A 68 5.68 -9.63 -17.68
C PRO A 68 5.91 -8.83 -18.96
N ALA A 69 7.02 -8.08 -19.02
CA ALA A 69 7.32 -7.27 -20.18
C ALA A 69 7.84 -8.10 -21.36
N SER A 70 7.42 -7.73 -22.57
CA SER A 70 7.94 -8.18 -23.86
C SER A 70 8.75 -7.08 -24.56
N PRO A 71 9.55 -7.40 -25.59
CA PRO A 71 10.28 -6.37 -26.35
C PRO A 71 9.32 -5.30 -26.91
N GLY A 72 9.59 -4.04 -26.56
CA GLY A 72 8.77 -2.89 -26.97
C GLY A 72 7.77 -2.43 -25.91
N ASP A 73 7.55 -3.20 -24.85
CA ASP A 73 6.72 -2.78 -23.72
C ASP A 73 7.46 -1.80 -22.82
N GLN A 74 6.69 -1.02 -22.05
CA GLN A 74 7.25 -0.22 -20.98
C GLN A 74 7.81 -1.14 -19.89
N LEU A 75 9.12 -1.06 -19.65
CA LEU A 75 9.82 -1.90 -18.70
C LEU A 75 9.68 -1.38 -17.28
N MET A 76 9.63 -2.31 -16.32
CA MET A 76 9.89 -1.99 -14.92
C MET A 76 11.38 -1.66 -14.76
N MET A 77 11.67 -0.46 -14.25
CA MET A 77 13.06 0.03 -14.08
C MET A 77 13.63 -0.22 -12.69
N LEU A 78 12.78 -0.56 -11.72
CA LEU A 78 13.14 -0.81 -10.32
C LEU A 78 12.23 -1.88 -9.71
N HIS A 79 12.71 -2.53 -8.67
CA HIS A 79 11.90 -3.40 -7.81
C HIS A 79 11.64 -2.71 -6.47
N LEU A 80 10.37 -2.73 -6.03
CA LEU A 80 10.01 -2.50 -4.64
C LEU A 80 9.59 -3.84 -4.05
N ASP A 81 10.40 -4.37 -3.13
CA ASP A 81 10.17 -5.65 -2.51
C ASP A 81 9.87 -5.43 -1.02
N PHE A 82 8.67 -5.82 -0.58
CA PHE A 82 8.24 -5.73 0.80
C PHE A 82 8.17 -7.13 1.40
N GLU A 83 8.95 -7.35 2.46
CA GLU A 83 8.88 -8.58 3.22
C GLU A 83 7.59 -8.60 4.05
N VAL A 84 6.87 -9.71 3.99
CA VAL A 84 5.70 -10.00 4.81
C VAL A 84 5.93 -11.28 5.60
N THR A 85 5.21 -11.44 6.70
CA THR A 85 5.26 -12.66 7.50
C THR A 85 4.36 -13.76 6.94
N ASP A 86 3.34 -13.37 6.18
CA ASP A 86 2.39 -14.25 5.52
C ASP A 86 1.92 -13.60 4.22
N LEU A 87 2.00 -14.33 3.11
CA LEU A 87 1.64 -13.80 1.79
C LEU A 87 0.14 -13.57 1.65
N GLU A 88 -0.68 -14.41 2.28
CA GLU A 88 -2.13 -14.36 2.12
C GLU A 88 -2.70 -13.07 2.71
N SER A 89 -2.36 -12.81 3.98
CA SER A 89 -2.69 -11.57 4.67
C SER A 89 -2.03 -10.34 4.04
N GLY A 90 -0.78 -10.47 3.57
CA GLY A 90 -0.09 -9.38 2.85
C GLY A 90 -0.83 -8.97 1.58
N VAL A 91 -1.22 -9.94 0.74
CA VAL A 91 -1.99 -9.69 -0.48
C VAL A 91 -3.36 -9.14 -0.15
N ALA A 92 -4.08 -9.73 0.81
CA ALA A 92 -5.40 -9.25 1.21
C ALA A 92 -5.37 -7.78 1.68
N HIS A 93 -4.38 -7.41 2.50
CA HIS A 93 -4.15 -6.02 2.92
C HIS A 93 -3.86 -5.11 1.73
N ALA A 94 -2.93 -5.50 0.86
CA ALA A 94 -2.58 -4.69 -0.32
C ALA A 94 -3.80 -4.45 -1.23
N VAL A 95 -4.61 -5.48 -1.48
CA VAL A 95 -5.83 -5.38 -2.28
C VAL A 95 -6.86 -4.48 -1.61
N ALA A 96 -7.09 -4.63 -0.31
CA ALA A 96 -8.00 -3.77 0.45
C ALA A 96 -7.60 -2.28 0.35
N GLU A 97 -6.30 -2.00 0.30
CA GLU A 97 -5.78 -0.64 0.16
C GLU A 97 -5.80 -0.08 -1.26
N GLY A 98 -6.08 -0.92 -2.26
CA GLY A 98 -6.26 -0.54 -3.67
C GLY A 98 -5.22 -1.10 -4.64
N ALA A 99 -4.36 -2.03 -4.20
CA ALA A 99 -3.49 -2.75 -5.11
C ALA A 99 -4.26 -3.79 -5.94
N THR A 100 -3.68 -4.22 -7.05
CA THR A 100 -4.21 -5.34 -7.84
C THR A 100 -3.15 -6.42 -8.02
N PRO A 101 -3.48 -7.71 -7.88
CA PRO A 101 -2.52 -8.77 -8.13
C PRO A 101 -2.22 -8.89 -9.62
N ALA A 102 -0.94 -9.11 -9.98
CA ALA A 102 -0.60 -9.42 -11.36
C ALA A 102 -1.11 -10.82 -11.74
N GLU A 103 -1.52 -10.99 -13.01
CA GLU A 103 -1.99 -12.28 -13.52
C GLU A 103 -0.86 -13.33 -13.53
N PHE A 104 0.34 -12.92 -13.96
CA PHE A 104 1.51 -13.79 -13.97
C PHE A 104 2.33 -13.66 -12.68
N GLN A 105 2.51 -14.79 -11.99
CA GLN A 105 3.28 -14.90 -10.76
C GLN A 105 4.52 -15.79 -11.00
N PRO A 106 5.75 -15.28 -10.79
CA PRO A 106 6.97 -15.99 -11.20
C PRO A 106 7.43 -17.05 -10.19
N GLN A 107 7.06 -16.93 -8.91
CA GLN A 107 7.62 -17.71 -7.80
C GLN A 107 6.55 -18.01 -6.73
N PRO A 108 6.62 -19.16 -6.03
CA PRO A 108 5.61 -19.55 -5.04
C PRO A 108 5.62 -18.69 -3.77
N ASP A 109 6.78 -18.15 -3.40
CA ASP A 109 7.07 -17.36 -2.20
C ASP A 109 7.07 -15.83 -2.45
N VAL A 110 6.65 -15.40 -3.63
CA VAL A 110 6.55 -13.99 -4.02
C VAL A 110 5.18 -13.72 -4.64
N ARG A 111 4.60 -12.54 -4.37
CA ARG A 111 3.40 -12.04 -5.05
C ARG A 111 3.70 -10.70 -5.70
N VAL A 112 3.61 -10.65 -7.02
CA VAL A 112 3.69 -9.41 -7.79
C VAL A 112 2.33 -8.74 -7.78
N MET A 113 2.32 -7.49 -7.34
CA MET A 113 1.16 -6.63 -7.20
C MET A 113 1.40 -5.35 -8.01
N PHE A 114 0.34 -4.68 -8.43
CA PHE A 114 0.37 -3.33 -8.98
C PHE A 114 -0.24 -2.36 -7.98
N ASP A 115 0.41 -1.21 -7.79
CA ASP A 115 -0.20 -0.08 -7.10
C ASP A 115 -1.30 0.58 -7.97
N PRO A 116 -2.05 1.58 -7.45
CA PRO A 116 -3.18 2.17 -8.18
C PRO A 116 -2.83 2.84 -9.52
N VAL A 117 -1.55 3.17 -9.75
CA VAL A 117 -1.11 3.76 -11.02
C VAL A 117 -0.34 2.76 -11.88
N GLY A 118 -0.14 1.52 -11.42
CA GLY A 118 0.41 0.43 -12.21
C GLY A 118 1.90 0.16 -11.98
N HIS A 119 2.54 0.71 -10.95
CA HIS A 119 3.89 0.24 -10.63
C HIS A 119 3.84 -1.17 -10.06
N PRO A 120 4.62 -2.10 -10.59
CA PRO A 120 4.81 -3.40 -9.97
C PRO A 120 5.61 -3.28 -8.66
N PHE A 121 5.15 -3.97 -7.62
CA PHE A 121 5.87 -4.23 -6.39
C PHE A 121 5.67 -5.68 -5.95
N CYS A 122 6.57 -6.21 -5.14
CA CYS A 122 6.51 -7.58 -4.64
C CYS A 122 6.19 -7.62 -3.16
N LEU A 123 5.36 -8.57 -2.76
CA LEU A 123 5.33 -9.10 -1.40
C LEU A 123 6.10 -10.42 -1.38
N PHE A 124 6.97 -10.63 -0.40
CA PHE A 124 7.75 -11.87 -0.30
C PHE A 124 7.93 -12.33 1.15
N VAL A 125 8.23 -13.62 1.33
CA VAL A 125 8.60 -14.21 2.63
C VAL A 125 10.07 -14.68 2.59
N SER A 126 10.87 -14.37 3.60
CA SER A 126 12.32 -14.70 3.63
C SER A 126 12.62 -16.13 4.07
N ASP A 127 11.76 -16.72 4.91
CA ASP A 127 11.99 -18.02 5.50
C ASP A 127 11.31 -19.11 4.68
N LYS A 128 12.03 -20.20 4.40
CA LYS A 128 11.38 -21.47 4.05
C LYS A 128 10.64 -21.94 5.29
N VAL A 129 9.34 -21.65 5.37
CA VAL A 129 8.45 -22.26 6.37
C VAL A 129 8.63 -23.79 6.30
N PRO A 130 8.95 -24.50 7.41
CA PRO A 130 8.85 -25.96 7.44
C PRO A 130 7.37 -26.34 7.34
N GLY A 131 6.96 -26.79 6.15
CA GLY A 131 5.56 -26.96 5.79
C GLY A 131 5.35 -26.33 4.42
N GLU A 132 4.54 -26.95 3.58
CA GLU A 132 4.28 -26.43 2.23
C GLU A 132 3.80 -24.97 2.37
N PRO A 133 4.46 -23.99 1.72
CA PRO A 133 3.96 -22.61 1.70
C PRO A 133 2.50 -22.68 1.25
N PRO A 134 1.56 -21.91 1.83
CA PRO A 134 0.21 -21.92 1.27
C PRO A 134 0.35 -21.54 -0.20
N ALA A 135 0.06 -22.51 -1.06
CA ALA A 135 -0.05 -22.29 -2.49
C ALA A 135 -1.27 -21.39 -2.65
N ILE A 136 -1.05 -20.08 -2.61
CA ILE A 136 -2.12 -19.16 -2.96
C ILE A 136 -2.34 -19.37 -4.46
N SER A 137 -3.40 -20.13 -4.78
CA SER A 137 -3.72 -20.45 -6.16
C SER A 137 -4.14 -19.17 -6.89
N PRO A 138 -3.88 -19.05 -8.20
CA PRO A 138 -4.44 -17.99 -9.02
C PRO A 138 -5.97 -17.88 -8.90
N GLU A 139 -6.65 -19.01 -8.63
CA GLU A 139 -8.08 -19.07 -8.38
C GLU A 139 -8.48 -18.38 -7.08
N TRP A 140 -7.74 -18.57 -5.99
CA TRP A 140 -7.95 -17.86 -4.73
C TRP A 140 -7.76 -16.36 -4.92
N VAL A 141 -6.70 -15.95 -5.64
CA VAL A 141 -6.44 -14.53 -5.92
C VAL A 141 -7.58 -13.91 -6.73
N ALA A 142 -8.06 -14.63 -7.76
CA ALA A 142 -9.18 -14.20 -8.59
C ALA A 142 -10.52 -14.21 -7.83
N GLU A 143 -10.71 -15.10 -6.86
CA GLU A 143 -11.87 -15.15 -5.97
C GLU A 143 -11.88 -13.96 -5.01
N GLN A 144 -10.79 -13.72 -4.28
CA GLN A 144 -10.67 -12.58 -3.37
C GLN A 144 -10.80 -11.23 -4.09
N THR A 145 -10.21 -11.10 -5.29
CA THR A 145 -10.38 -9.89 -6.11
C THR A 145 -11.86 -9.64 -6.45
N ARG A 146 -12.62 -10.70 -6.76
CA ARG A 146 -14.07 -10.59 -7.04
C ARG A 146 -14.89 -10.30 -5.78
N GLU A 147 -14.57 -10.94 -4.66
CA GLU A 147 -15.28 -10.71 -3.39
C GLU A 147 -15.09 -9.29 -2.89
N ILE A 148 -13.86 -8.77 -2.92
CA ILE A 148 -13.54 -7.41 -2.45
C ILE A 148 -14.10 -6.35 -3.42
N ALA A 149 -14.03 -6.57 -4.74
CA ALA A 149 -14.68 -5.69 -5.71
C ALA A 149 -16.22 -5.65 -5.57
N GLY A 150 -16.82 -6.70 -4.99
CA GLY A 150 -18.23 -6.79 -4.68
C GLY A 150 -18.62 -6.23 -3.30
N GLN A 151 -17.65 -5.90 -2.44
CA GLN A 151 -17.89 -5.23 -1.18
C GLN A 151 -17.90 -3.71 -1.44
N ASP A 152 -19.03 -3.05 -1.13
CA ASP A 152 -19.08 -1.58 -1.11
C ASP A 152 -17.95 -1.08 -0.21
N ARG A 153 -17.06 -0.25 -0.77
CA ARG A 153 -16.00 0.41 0.00
C ARG A 153 -16.70 1.15 1.14
N VAL A 154 -16.48 0.73 2.38
CA VAL A 154 -16.88 1.53 3.54
C VAL A 154 -16.17 2.86 3.39
N THR A 155 -16.94 3.90 3.06
CA THR A 155 -16.37 5.22 2.91
C THR A 155 -16.01 5.72 4.32
N ALA A 156 -15.04 6.64 4.41
CA ALA A 156 -14.77 7.32 5.67
C ALA A 156 -16.02 8.00 6.27
N GLN A 157 -17.08 8.23 5.48
CA GLN A 157 -18.37 8.75 5.95
C GLN A 157 -19.22 7.68 6.66
N ASP A 158 -19.14 6.42 6.25
CA ASP A 158 -19.91 5.31 6.85
C ASP A 158 -19.36 4.89 8.23
N ALA A 159 -18.04 5.07 8.45
CA ALA A 159 -17.39 4.82 9.74
C ALA A 159 -17.73 5.87 10.82
N VAL A 160 -18.24 7.05 10.43
CA VAL A 160 -18.56 8.16 11.36
C VAL A 160 -20.03 8.10 11.83
N ALA A 161 -20.87 7.28 11.20
CA ALA A 161 -22.27 7.09 11.59
C ALA A 161 -22.42 6.03 12.70
N SER A 162 -21.75 6.21 13.83
CA SER A 162 -22.07 5.49 15.07
C SER A 162 -22.91 6.41 15.97
N PRO A 163 -24.06 5.98 16.50
CA PRO A 163 -24.96 6.87 17.24
C PRO A 163 -24.33 7.31 18.58
N ASP A 164 -24.45 8.61 18.89
CA ASP A 164 -23.98 9.25 20.12
C ASP A 164 -24.36 8.43 21.37
N PRO A 165 -23.40 8.02 22.23
CA PRO A 165 -23.69 7.22 23.42
C PRO A 165 -24.41 8.03 24.52
N ARG A 166 -24.66 9.33 24.31
CA ARG A 166 -25.40 10.17 25.26
C ARG A 166 -26.87 10.27 24.86
N GLY A 167 -27.64 9.29 25.32
CA GLY A 167 -29.10 9.38 25.33
C GLY A 167 -29.60 10.63 26.08
N PRO A 168 -30.86 11.06 25.87
CA PRO A 168 -31.36 12.31 26.42
C PRO A 168 -31.34 12.28 27.95
N ALA A 169 -30.87 13.39 28.54
CA ALA A 169 -30.80 13.59 29.97
C ALA A 169 -32.17 13.35 30.64
N ARG A 170 -32.20 12.46 31.64
CA ARG A 170 -33.40 12.23 32.47
C ARG A 170 -33.73 13.52 33.24
N GLN A 171 -34.98 13.96 33.11
CA GLN A 171 -35.55 15.00 33.96
C GLN A 171 -35.61 14.49 35.41
N ALA A 172 -35.23 15.34 36.36
CA ALA A 172 -35.32 15.05 37.78
C ALA A 172 -36.78 15.15 38.25
N GLU A 173 -37.27 14.11 38.92
CA GLU A 173 -38.58 14.14 39.61
C GLU A 173 -38.47 14.89 40.96
N PRO A 174 -39.56 15.55 41.42
CA PRO A 174 -39.53 16.33 42.65
C PRO A 174 -39.67 15.44 43.89
N ASP A 175 -38.88 15.78 44.90
CA ASP A 175 -38.85 15.17 46.22
C ASP A 175 -40.20 15.33 46.93
N THR A 176 -40.82 14.21 47.29
CA THR A 176 -41.99 14.17 48.17
C THR A 176 -41.68 13.29 49.37
N SER A 177 -41.39 13.93 50.50
CA SER A 177 -41.67 13.37 51.81
C SER A 177 -42.01 14.47 52.81
N ALA A 178 -43.03 14.12 53.60
CA ALA A 178 -43.64 14.88 54.68
C ALA A 178 -42.75 15.00 55.92
#